data_AF-A0AAN9AE64-F1
#
_entry.id   AF-A0AAN9AE64-F1
#
_cell.length_a   1.000
_cell.length_b   1.000
_cell.length_c   1.000
_cell.angle_alpha   90.00
_cell.angle_beta   90.00
_cell.angle_gamma   90.00
#
_symmetry.space_group_name_H-M   'P 1'
#
loop_
_entity.id
_entity.type
_entity.pdbx_description
1 polymer ?
#
loop_
_entity_poly.entity_id
_entity_poly.type
_entity_poly.pdbx_seq_one_letter_code
_entity_poly.pdbx_strand_id
1 'polypeptide(L)'
;MSKEGEAEAPVSRSEETVASVKRQQHQIRIRLWLANRHINALYSQVQDLEAQFKTAIKHKKHSARYNLRQKLAVIMGMKIVYLNYCSVKSQELDRLEQKLLSFSDQDEESMDTDSGEEQEVSIAELSNVCQH
;
A
#
# COMPACT_ATOMS: atom_id res chain seq x y z
N MET A 1 5.79 -27.53 45.05
CA MET A 1 6.55 -27.27 43.81
C MET A 1 5.53 -26.98 42.73
N SER A 2 5.12 -25.71 42.63
CA SER A 2 4.21 -25.25 41.58
C SER A 2 5.08 -24.91 40.37
N LYS A 3 4.85 -25.60 39.24
CA LYS A 3 5.39 -25.17 37.96
C LYS A 3 4.37 -24.21 37.36
N GLU A 4 4.70 -22.93 37.39
CA GLU A 4 4.02 -21.90 36.61
C GLU A 4 4.15 -22.28 35.13
N GLY A 5 3.02 -22.34 34.45
CA GLY A 5 2.97 -22.49 33.00
C GLY A 5 3.34 -21.15 32.37
N GLU A 6 4.48 -21.11 31.71
CA GLU A 6 4.84 -20.04 30.78
C GLU A 6 3.79 -20.01 29.67
N ALA A 7 2.91 -19.02 29.73
CA ALA A 7 2.04 -18.64 28.63
C ALA A 7 2.83 -17.74 27.67
N GLU A 8 3.79 -18.32 26.93
CA GLU A 8 4.29 -17.69 25.71
C GLU A 8 3.28 -17.93 24.58
N ALA A 9 2.70 -16.86 24.05
CA ALA A 9 2.33 -16.63 22.64
C ALA A 9 0.97 -15.94 22.46
N PRO A 10 1.02 -14.63 22.15
CA PRO A 10 0.29 -14.12 20.99
C PRO A 10 1.15 -13.30 20.01
N VAL A 11 2.41 -13.00 20.33
CA VAL A 11 3.27 -12.04 19.59
C VAL A 11 3.69 -12.54 18.19
N SER A 12 3.83 -13.85 17.97
CA SER A 12 4.40 -14.40 16.71
C SER A 12 3.50 -14.30 15.47
N ARG A 13 2.18 -14.35 15.65
CA ARG A 13 1.25 -14.39 14.51
C ARG A 13 1.04 -13.01 13.88
N SER A 14 1.00 -11.96 14.70
CA SER A 14 0.83 -10.58 14.23
C SER A 14 2.03 -10.13 13.39
N GLU A 15 3.25 -10.37 13.89
CA GLU A 15 4.50 -10.02 13.21
C GLU A 15 4.64 -10.71 11.83
N GLU A 16 4.26 -11.99 11.73
CA GLU A 16 4.30 -12.72 10.46
C GLU A 16 3.33 -12.12 9.43
N THR A 17 2.14 -11.69 9.87
CA THR A 17 1.17 -11.04 8.97
C THR A 17 1.66 -9.67 8.48
N VAL A 18 2.24 -8.86 9.35
CA VAL A 18 2.83 -7.56 8.98
C VAL A 18 3.97 -7.75 8.00
N ALA A 19 4.87 -8.72 8.24
CA ALA A 19 5.97 -9.04 7.33
C ALA A 19 5.47 -9.53 5.96
N SER A 20 4.38 -10.31 5.94
CA SER A 20 3.73 -10.75 4.69
C SER A 20 3.17 -9.56 3.89
N VAL A 21 2.45 -8.65 4.55
CA VAL A 21 1.87 -7.45 3.92
C VAL A 21 2.97 -6.52 3.37
N LYS A 22 4.06 -6.30 4.13
CA LYS A 22 5.22 -5.53 3.65
C LYS A 22 5.86 -6.15 2.40
N ARG A 23 5.99 -7.48 2.35
CA ARG A 23 6.50 -8.19 1.16
C ARG A 23 5.59 -7.99 -0.05
N GLN A 24 4.28 -8.10 0.13
CA GLN A 24 3.31 -7.86 -0.95
C GLN A 24 3.38 -6.41 -1.46
N GLN A 25 3.43 -5.43 -0.56
CA GLN A 25 3.57 -4.01 -0.88
C GLN A 25 4.82 -3.75 -1.74
N HIS A 26 5.96 -4.30 -1.32
CA HIS A 26 7.21 -4.16 -2.05
C HIS A 26 7.13 -4.76 -3.47
N GLN A 27 6.55 -5.96 -3.61
CA GLN A 27 6.36 -6.60 -4.91
C GLN A 27 5.46 -5.76 -5.83
N ILE A 28 4.38 -5.17 -5.32
CA ILE A 28 3.49 -4.30 -6.09
C ILE A 28 4.23 -3.05 -6.56
N ARG A 29 5.03 -2.41 -5.70
CA ARG A 29 5.84 -1.24 -6.07
C ARG A 29 6.82 -1.54 -7.21
N ILE A 30 7.50 -2.69 -7.16
CA ILE A 30 8.39 -3.12 -8.26
C ILE A 30 7.60 -3.28 -9.57
N ARG A 31 6.44 -3.94 -9.52
CA ARG A 31 5.61 -4.17 -10.70
C ARG A 31 5.06 -2.87 -11.29
N LEU A 32 4.65 -1.93 -10.44
CA LEU A 32 4.22 -0.59 -10.85
C LEU A 32 5.35 0.18 -11.51
N TRP A 33 6.56 0.14 -10.95
CA TRP A 33 7.73 0.77 -11.55
C TRP A 33 8.01 0.21 -12.95
N LEU A 34 7.97 -1.12 -13.11
CA LEU A 34 8.19 -1.78 -14.38
C LEU A 34 7.10 -1.43 -15.40
N ALA A 35 5.82 -1.44 -15.00
CA ALA A 35 4.71 -1.06 -15.85
C ALA A 35 4.82 0.39 -16.33
N ASN A 36 5.19 1.33 -15.45
CA ASN A 36 5.44 2.72 -15.82
C ASN A 36 6.60 2.86 -16.82
N ARG A 37 7.66 2.07 -16.66
CA ARG A 37 8.76 2.01 -17.64
C ARG A 37 8.27 1.53 -19.01
N HIS A 38 7.39 0.51 -19.05
CA HIS A 38 6.80 0.06 -20.31
C HIS A 38 5.91 1.12 -20.96
N ILE A 39 5.12 1.86 -20.19
CA ILE A 39 4.31 2.98 -20.69
C ILE A 39 5.22 4.04 -21.37
N ASN A 40 6.32 4.40 -20.72
CA ASN A 40 7.28 5.37 -21.27
C ASN A 40 7.90 4.88 -22.58
N ALA A 41 8.27 3.59 -22.67
CA ALA A 41 8.76 3.01 -23.91
C ALA A 41 7.70 3.05 -25.03
N LEU A 42 6.43 2.77 -24.71
CA LEU A 42 5.33 2.84 -25.67
C LEU A 42 5.13 4.28 -26.18
N TYR A 43 5.30 5.30 -25.34
CA TYR A 43 5.27 6.70 -25.76
C TYR A 43 6.34 7.01 -26.81
N SER A 44 7.58 6.57 -26.59
CA SER A 44 8.66 6.74 -27.57
C SER A 44 8.33 6.04 -28.89
N GLN A 45 7.79 4.81 -28.83
CA GLN A 45 7.40 4.08 -30.05
C GLN A 45 6.28 4.78 -30.83
N VAL A 46 5.33 5.44 -30.14
CA VAL A 46 4.31 6.26 -30.81
C VAL A 46 4.95 7.42 -31.58
N GLN A 47 5.88 8.15 -30.95
CA GLN A 47 6.59 9.26 -31.60
C GLN A 47 7.37 8.79 -32.83
N ASP A 48 8.05 7.66 -32.75
CA ASP A 48 8.76 7.06 -33.88
C ASP A 48 7.82 6.67 -35.01
N LEU A 49 6.68 6.06 -34.68
CA LEU A 49 5.66 5.71 -35.67
C LEU A 49 5.07 6.95 -36.34
N GLU A 50 4.86 8.05 -35.61
CA GLU A 50 4.39 9.31 -36.19
C GLU A 50 5.38 9.88 -37.20
N ALA A 51 6.67 9.85 -36.89
CA ALA A 51 7.73 10.28 -37.82
C ALA A 51 7.78 9.39 -39.08
N GLN A 52 7.69 8.08 -38.91
CA GLN A 52 7.61 7.13 -40.02
C GLN A 52 6.35 7.34 -40.86
N PHE A 53 5.22 7.65 -40.22
CA PHE A 53 3.94 7.87 -40.90
C PHE A 53 3.96 9.15 -41.74
N LYS A 54 4.49 10.26 -41.20
CA LYS A 54 4.73 11.51 -41.96
C LYS A 54 5.59 11.26 -43.19
N THR A 55 6.65 10.46 -43.04
CA THR A 55 7.54 10.06 -44.14
C THR A 55 6.81 9.23 -45.20
N ALA A 56 6.02 8.24 -44.78
CA ALA A 56 5.24 7.39 -45.68
C ALA A 56 4.18 8.19 -46.46
N ILE A 57 3.57 9.21 -45.84
CA ILE A 57 2.67 10.16 -46.54
C ILE A 57 3.43 10.92 -47.62
N LYS A 58 4.58 11.54 -47.27
CA LYS A 58 5.39 12.34 -48.20
C LYS A 58 5.78 11.54 -49.45
N HIS A 59 6.13 10.27 -49.28
CA HIS A 59 6.53 9.38 -50.37
C HIS A 59 5.38 8.57 -50.98
N LYS A 60 4.11 8.89 -50.67
CA LYS A 60 2.91 8.21 -51.19
C LYS A 60 2.94 6.67 -51.02
N LYS A 61 3.58 6.16 -49.96
CA LYS A 61 3.70 4.71 -49.70
C LYS A 61 2.44 4.17 -49.01
N HIS A 62 1.42 3.80 -49.79
CA HIS A 62 0.11 3.36 -49.27
C HIS A 62 0.18 2.12 -48.37
N SER A 63 0.87 1.06 -48.79
CA SER A 63 1.03 -0.17 -47.99
C SER A 63 1.78 0.09 -46.68
N ALA A 64 2.83 0.91 -46.71
CA ALA A 64 3.56 1.31 -45.52
C ALA A 64 2.65 2.05 -44.53
N ARG A 65 1.81 2.99 -45.00
CA ARG A 65 0.83 3.68 -44.14
C ARG A 65 -0.16 2.72 -43.49
N TYR A 66 -0.66 1.74 -44.23
CA TYR A 66 -1.55 0.72 -43.67
C TYR A 66 -0.86 -0.05 -42.54
N ASN A 67 0.36 -0.55 -42.79
CA ASN A 67 1.12 -1.29 -41.77
C ASN A 67 1.43 -0.45 -40.53
N LEU A 68 1.79 0.82 -40.72
CA LEU A 68 2.06 1.74 -39.61
C LEU A 68 0.80 2.02 -38.77
N ARG A 69 -0.38 2.12 -39.38
CA ARG A 69 -1.66 2.23 -38.64
C ARG A 69 -1.95 0.98 -37.81
N GLN A 70 -1.71 -0.21 -38.37
CA GLN A 70 -1.91 -1.46 -37.64
C GLN A 70 -0.96 -1.54 -36.44
N LYS A 71 0.32 -1.19 -36.62
CA LYS A 71 1.30 -1.11 -35.52
C LYS A 71 0.86 -0.12 -34.44
N LEU A 72 0.38 1.07 -34.83
CA LEU A 72 -0.11 2.07 -33.90
C LEU A 72 -1.31 1.55 -33.09
N ALA A 73 -2.26 0.85 -33.72
CA ALA A 73 -3.42 0.28 -33.04
C ALA A 73 -3.00 -0.72 -31.95
N VAL A 74 -2.03 -1.59 -32.25
CA VAL A 74 -1.49 -2.55 -31.28
C VAL A 74 -0.83 -1.83 -30.09
N ILE A 75 0.03 -0.85 -30.37
CA ILE A 75 0.73 -0.08 -29.32
C ILE A 75 -0.25 0.68 -28.43
N MET A 76 -1.28 1.29 -29.02
CA MET A 76 -2.33 1.97 -28.27
C MET A 76 -3.10 1.00 -27.37
N GLY A 77 -3.42 -0.20 -27.89
CA GLY A 77 -4.04 -1.26 -27.09
C GLY A 77 -3.16 -1.66 -25.89
N MET A 78 -1.87 -1.91 -26.11
CA MET A 78 -0.93 -2.22 -25.04
C MET A 78 -0.82 -1.09 -24.01
N LYS A 79 -0.80 0.16 -24.47
CA LYS A 79 -0.74 1.34 -23.60
C LYS A 79 -1.96 1.41 -22.68
N ILE A 80 -3.16 1.17 -23.21
CA ILE A 80 -4.39 1.13 -22.42
C ILE A 80 -4.31 0.03 -21.35
N VAL A 81 -3.85 -1.16 -21.71
CA VAL A 81 -3.67 -2.28 -20.78
C VAL A 81 -2.73 -1.90 -19.63
N TYR A 82 -1.58 -1.31 -19.93
CA TYR A 82 -0.63 -0.91 -18.89
C TYR A 82 -1.15 0.25 -18.02
N LEU A 83 -1.85 1.23 -18.60
CA LEU A 83 -2.47 2.31 -17.83
C LEU A 83 -3.51 1.77 -16.84
N ASN A 84 -4.36 0.84 -17.31
CA ASN A 84 -5.34 0.17 -16.45
C ASN A 84 -4.66 -0.67 -15.36
N TYR A 85 -3.61 -1.42 -15.73
CA TYR A 85 -2.82 -2.19 -14.78
C TYR A 85 -2.23 -1.30 -13.67
N CYS A 86 -1.61 -0.17 -14.04
CA CYS A 86 -1.09 0.80 -13.08
C CYS A 86 -2.18 1.32 -12.16
N SER A 87 -3.35 1.71 -12.71
CA SER A 87 -4.47 2.19 -11.91
C SER A 87 -4.93 1.16 -10.88
N VAL A 88 -5.14 -0.09 -11.30
CA VAL A 88 -5.58 -1.18 -10.40
C VAL A 88 -4.52 -1.47 -9.34
N LYS A 89 -3.24 -1.54 -9.72
CA LYS A 89 -2.16 -1.85 -8.78
C LYS A 89 -1.84 -0.71 -7.82
N SER A 90 -2.03 0.54 -8.22
CA SER A 90 -1.95 1.68 -7.31
C SER A 90 -3.03 1.59 -6.24
N GLN A 91 -4.29 1.31 -6.60
CA GLN A 91 -5.36 1.14 -5.62
C GLN A 91 -5.10 -0.05 -4.66
N GLU A 92 -4.54 -1.14 -5.17
CA GLU A 92 -4.14 -2.28 -4.33
C GLU A 92 -3.01 -1.90 -3.35
N LEU A 93 -2.05 -1.08 -3.80
CA LEU A 93 -0.99 -0.57 -2.96
C LEU A 93 -1.55 0.31 -1.83
N ASP A 94 -2.48 1.21 -2.15
CA ASP A 94 -3.12 2.10 -1.18
C ASP A 94 -3.85 1.30 -0.09
N ARG A 95 -4.52 0.20 -0.47
CA ARG A 95 -5.18 -0.71 0.49
C ARG A 95 -4.19 -1.41 1.41
N LEU A 96 -3.03 -1.85 0.88
CA LEU A 96 -1.99 -2.46 1.71
C LEU A 96 -1.33 -1.44 2.64
N GLU A 97 -1.20 -0.18 2.20
CA GLU A 97 -0.71 0.93 3.03
C GLU A 97 -1.66 1.22 4.20
N GLN A 98 -2.96 1.31 3.92
CA GLN A 98 -3.99 1.46 4.97
C GLN A 98 -3.98 0.27 5.94
N LYS A 99 -3.85 -0.96 5.43
CA LYS A 99 -3.76 -2.15 6.27
C LYS A 99 -2.53 -2.14 7.18
N LEU A 100 -1.40 -1.64 6.68
CA LEU A 100 -0.18 -1.49 7.47
C LEU A 100 -0.34 -0.44 8.58
N LEU A 101 -1.00 0.68 8.29
CA LEU A 101 -1.30 1.70 9.30
C LEU A 101 -2.17 1.15 10.42
N SER A 102 -3.22 0.38 10.09
CA SER A 102 -4.10 -0.22 11.12
C SER A 102 -3.40 -1.21 12.04
N PHE A 103 -2.29 -1.84 11.61
CA PHE A 103 -1.49 -2.66 12.51
C PHE A 103 -0.64 -1.82 13.47
N SER A 104 -0.20 -0.63 13.04
CA SER A 104 0.58 0.29 13.88
C SER A 104 -0.27 0.90 14.99
N ASP A 105 -1.55 1.20 14.71
CA ASP A 105 -2.46 1.81 15.69
C ASP A 105 -2.91 0.79 16.76
N GLN A 106 -2.97 -0.50 16.42
CA GLN A 106 -3.34 -1.58 17.36
C GLN A 106 -2.28 -1.86 18.43
N ASP A 107 -1.02 -1.55 18.17
CA ASP A 107 0.06 -1.73 19.14
C ASP A 107 0.00 -0.68 20.27
N GLU A 108 -0.57 0.52 20.03
CA GLU A 108 -0.68 1.58 21.04
C GLU A 108 -1.89 1.43 21.98
N GLU A 109 -3.02 0.91 21.52
CA GLU A 109 -4.23 0.72 22.36
C GLU A 109 -4.11 -0.42 23.38
N SER A 110 -3.04 -1.23 23.33
CA SER A 110 -2.81 -2.34 24.27
C SER A 110 -2.06 -1.95 25.55
N MET A 111 -1.69 -0.68 25.72
CA MET A 111 -0.98 -0.14 26.89
C MET A 111 -1.89 0.53 27.94
N ASP A 112 -3.11 0.05 28.15
CA ASP A 112 -3.97 0.55 29.23
C ASP A 112 -4.52 -0.58 30.09
N THR A 113 -3.72 -1.01 31.08
CA THR A 113 -4.21 -1.76 32.23
C THR A 113 -3.58 -1.24 33.53
N ASP A 114 -4.43 -0.62 34.32
CA ASP A 114 -4.50 -0.68 35.78
C ASP A 114 -3.41 0.07 36.58
N SER A 115 -3.60 1.40 36.71
CA SER A 115 -3.07 2.14 37.85
C SER A 115 -4.07 2.00 39.00
N GLY A 116 -3.83 1.01 39.86
CA GLY A 116 -4.70 0.63 40.96
C GLY A 116 -5.13 1.79 41.86
N GLU A 117 -6.38 1.70 42.30
CA GLU A 117 -7.01 2.55 43.30
C GLU A 117 -6.20 2.57 44.61
N GLU A 118 -5.56 3.70 44.95
CA GLU A 118 -5.19 3.99 46.33
C GLU A 118 -6.28 4.85 46.97
N GLN A 119 -7.16 4.17 47.71
CA GLN A 119 -8.16 4.77 48.57
C GLN A 119 -7.47 5.38 49.80
N GLU A 120 -7.04 6.64 49.72
CA GLU A 120 -6.58 7.41 50.88
C GLU A 120 -7.77 7.78 51.78
N VAL A 121 -7.88 7.09 52.91
CA VAL A 121 -8.77 7.46 54.01
C VAL A 121 -8.18 8.70 54.70
N SER A 122 -8.71 9.88 54.40
CA SER A 122 -8.35 11.12 55.10
C SER A 122 -9.03 11.18 56.47
N ILE A 123 -8.21 11.05 57.52
CA ILE A 123 -8.56 11.26 58.93
C ILE A 123 -8.77 12.77 59.14
N ALA A 124 -9.99 13.26 58.93
CA ALA A 124 -10.34 14.66 59.19
C ALA A 124 -11.78 14.86 59.67
N GLU A 125 -12.26 14.03 60.59
CA GLU A 125 -13.46 14.33 61.39
C GLU A 125 -13.23 13.97 62.87
N LEU A 126 -12.37 14.73 63.54
CA LEU A 126 -12.38 14.90 64.99
C LEU A 126 -12.61 16.38 65.30
N SER A 127 -13.84 16.85 65.09
CA SER A 127 -14.30 18.12 65.63
C SER A 127 -15.82 18.10 65.81
N ASN A 128 -16.28 17.41 66.86
CA ASN A 128 -17.44 17.81 67.68
C ASN A 128 -17.83 16.69 68.64
N VAL A 129 -17.12 16.56 69.76
CA VAL A 129 -17.71 16.00 70.99
C VAL A 129 -17.10 16.72 72.19
N CYS A 130 -17.98 17.27 73.03
CA CYS A 130 -17.76 17.84 74.36
C CYS A 130 -17.11 19.23 74.45
N GLN A 131 -17.95 20.26 74.54
CA GLN A 131 -17.87 21.24 75.64
C GLN A 131 -19.30 21.57 76.12
N HIS A 132 -19.55 21.17 77.37
CA HIS A 132 -20.61 21.66 78.23
C HIS A 132 -20.17 22.97 78.87
#